data_AF-T5AIS8-F1
#
_entry.id   AF-T5AIS8-F1
#
_cell.length_a   1.000
_cell.length_b   1.000
_cell.length_c   1.000
_cell.angle_alpha   90.00
_cell.angle_beta   90.00
_cell.angle_gamma   90.00
#
_symmetry.space_group_name_H-M   'P 1'
#
loop_
_entity.id
_entity.type
_entity.pdbx_description
1 polymer ?
#
loop_
_entity_poly.entity_id
_entity_poly.type
_entity_poly.pdbx_seq_one_letter_code
_entity_poly.pdbx_strand_id
1 'polypeptide(L)'
;MEVGQVSFKDQRKVKRVLVVQRENPIVNRLNKTKVEKKLDLKQERDDHLKELRRKDQAAQQQRVKEPRQAQEWKEKKWQKDHAYDDIFTEENMASTSNQDRDADWEDDFM
;
A
#
# COMPACT_ATOMS: atom_id res chain seq x y z
N MET A 1 21.32 -36.37 -28.35
CA MET A 1 19.89 -36.19 -28.08
C MET A 1 19.29 -35.62 -29.34
N GLU A 2 18.34 -36.30 -29.95
CA GLU A 2 17.78 -35.92 -31.25
C GLU A 2 16.88 -34.68 -31.10
N VAL A 3 16.84 -33.82 -32.12
CA VAL A 3 16.03 -32.60 -32.09
C VAL A 3 14.55 -32.99 -31.98
N GLY A 4 13.90 -32.59 -30.89
CA GLY A 4 12.51 -32.93 -30.58
C GLY A 4 12.32 -33.89 -29.39
N GLN A 5 13.41 -34.39 -28.79
CA GLN A 5 13.33 -35.23 -27.59
C GLN A 5 12.92 -34.41 -26.35
N VAL A 6 11.65 -34.52 -25.96
CA VAL A 6 11.12 -33.91 -24.72
C VAL A 6 11.45 -34.81 -23.53
N SER A 7 12.24 -34.32 -22.57
CA SER A 7 12.63 -35.07 -21.38
C SER A 7 12.22 -34.34 -20.09
N PHE A 8 12.03 -35.10 -19.01
CA PHE A 8 11.74 -34.53 -17.69
C PHE A 8 13.02 -33.98 -17.06
N LYS A 9 12.94 -32.79 -16.45
CA LYS A 9 14.06 -32.14 -15.75
C LYS A 9 14.56 -32.96 -14.55
N ASP A 10 13.67 -33.65 -13.85
CA ASP A 10 14.00 -34.47 -12.68
C ASP A 10 13.22 -35.80 -12.73
N GLN A 11 13.95 -36.90 -12.89
CA GLN A 11 13.34 -38.24 -13.00
C GLN A 11 12.81 -38.75 -11.66
N ARG A 12 13.30 -38.25 -10.52
CA ARG A 12 12.85 -38.68 -9.19
C ARG A 12 11.42 -38.25 -8.88
N LYS A 13 10.96 -37.18 -9.52
CA LYS A 13 9.59 -36.65 -9.37
C LYS A 13 8.59 -37.30 -10.32
N VAL A 14 9.03 -38.19 -11.21
CA VAL A 14 8.16 -38.86 -12.17
C VAL A 14 7.60 -40.14 -11.58
N LYS A 15 6.29 -40.14 -11.32
CA LYS A 15 5.57 -41.37 -10.96
C LYS A 15 5.39 -42.23 -12.22
N ARG A 16 6.03 -43.39 -12.25
CA ARG A 16 5.89 -44.38 -13.33
C ARG A 16 4.89 -45.44 -12.91
N VAL A 17 3.94 -45.75 -13.77
CA VAL A 17 2.95 -46.82 -13.57
C VAL A 17 3.14 -47.84 -14.68
N LEU A 18 3.29 -49.10 -14.30
CA LEU A 18 3.34 -50.21 -15.26
C LEU A 18 1.91 -50.51 -15.73
N VAL A 19 1.66 -50.36 -17.02
CA VAL A 19 0.36 -50.70 -17.63
C VAL A 19 0.51 -52.06 -18.31
N VAL A 20 -0.22 -53.05 -17.82
CA VAL A 20 -0.13 -54.44 -18.31
C VAL A 20 -0.75 -54.58 -19.70
N GLN A 21 -1.89 -53.94 -19.95
CA GLN A 21 -2.57 -53.95 -21.24
C GLN A 21 -3.24 -52.60 -21.50
N ARG A 22 -3.17 -52.12 -22.75
CA ARG A 22 -3.81 -50.88 -23.17
C ARG A 22 -5.18 -51.17 -23.77
N GLU A 23 -6.23 -50.66 -23.14
CA GLU A 23 -7.59 -50.72 -23.68
C GLU A 23 -7.96 -49.43 -24.43
N ASN A 24 -8.02 -49.52 -25.75
CA ASN A 24 -8.43 -48.40 -26.62
C ASN A 24 -9.80 -47.76 -26.31
N PRO A 25 -10.87 -48.49 -25.94
CA PRO A 25 -12.16 -47.85 -25.65
C PRO A 25 -12.10 -46.92 -24.43
N ILE A 26 -11.35 -47.30 -23.39
CA ILE A 26 -11.15 -46.47 -22.19
C ILE A 26 -10.37 -45.21 -22.55
N VAL A 27 -9.26 -45.34 -23.29
CA VAL A 27 -8.44 -44.20 -23.73
C VAL A 27 -9.26 -43.22 -24.56
N ASN A 28 -10.08 -43.71 -25.48
CA ASN A 28 -10.93 -42.86 -26.33
C ASN A 28 -11.98 -42.10 -25.51
N ARG A 29 -12.54 -42.71 -24.47
CA ARG A 29 -13.48 -42.03 -23.56
C ARG A 29 -12.78 -40.97 -22.70
N LEU A 30 -11.58 -41.27 -22.18
CA LEU A 30 -10.79 -40.32 -21.39
C LEU A 30 -10.34 -39.10 -22.22
N ASN A 31 -9.92 -39.33 -23.48
CA ASN A 31 -9.53 -38.25 -24.37
C ASN A 31 -10.70 -37.32 -24.71
N LYS A 32 -11.93 -37.86 -24.81
CA LYS A 32 -13.14 -37.04 -24.99
C LYS A 32 -13.42 -36.12 -23.79
N THR A 33 -12.99 -36.50 -22.58
CA THR A 33 -13.15 -35.68 -21.37
C THR A 33 -11.95 -34.78 -21.08
N LYS A 34 -10.89 -34.85 -21.88
CA LYS A 34 -9.67 -34.07 -21.65
C LYS A 34 -9.93 -32.60 -21.96
N VAL A 35 -9.96 -31.77 -20.92
CA VAL A 35 -10.02 -30.31 -21.06
C VAL A 35 -8.60 -29.78 -21.16
N GLU A 36 -8.21 -29.34 -22.35
CA GLU A 36 -6.92 -28.68 -22.56
C GLU A 36 -7.07 -27.18 -22.32
N LYS A 37 -6.71 -26.72 -21.12
CA LYS A 37 -6.59 -25.29 -20.85
C LYS A 37 -5.24 -24.80 -21.36
N LYS A 38 -5.22 -24.20 -22.55
CA LYS A 38 -4.03 -23.46 -23.01
C LYS A 38 -3.93 -22.17 -22.21
N LEU A 39 -3.13 -22.21 -21.15
CA LEU A 39 -2.74 -21.02 -20.39
C LEU A 39 -1.67 -20.28 -21.20
N ASP A 40 -1.94 -19.03 -21.56
CA ASP A 40 -0.91 -18.17 -22.14
C ASP A 40 0.06 -17.76 -21.03
N LEU A 41 1.17 -18.48 -20.94
CA LEU A 41 2.22 -18.26 -19.94
C LEU A 41 2.82 -16.87 -20.00
N LYS A 42 2.75 -16.19 -21.16
CA LYS A 42 3.24 -14.83 -21.31
C LYS A 42 2.33 -13.85 -20.60
N GLN A 43 1.01 -13.98 -20.80
CA GLN A 43 0.03 -13.12 -20.15
C GLN A 43 0.07 -13.26 -18.62
N GLU A 44 0.13 -14.49 -18.10
CA GLU A 44 0.20 -14.74 -16.65
C GLU A 44 1.46 -14.12 -16.03
N ARG A 45 2.60 -14.20 -16.73
CA ARG A 45 3.85 -13.56 -16.31
C ARG A 45 3.72 -12.04 -16.29
N ASP A 46 3.14 -11.45 -17.33
CA ASP A 46 3.00 -10.00 -17.46
C ASP A 46 2.03 -9.45 -16.38
N ASP A 47 0.93 -10.15 -16.12
CA ASP A 47 -0.01 -9.82 -15.05
C ASP A 47 0.66 -9.89 -13.68
N HIS A 48 1.42 -10.96 -13.39
CA HIS A 48 2.17 -11.10 -12.15
C HIS A 48 3.19 -9.96 -11.96
N LEU A 49 3.92 -9.58 -13.02
CA LEU A 49 4.87 -8.46 -12.97
C LEU A 49 4.17 -7.12 -12.75
N LYS A 50 2.99 -6.91 -13.34
CA LYS A 50 2.17 -5.72 -13.16
C LYS A 50 1.66 -5.60 -11.73
N GLU A 51 1.23 -6.70 -11.12
CA GLU A 51 0.83 -6.73 -9.71
C GLU A 51 1.99 -6.38 -8.77
N LEU A 52 3.17 -6.96 -9.02
CA LEU A 52 4.37 -6.69 -8.22
C LEU A 52 4.74 -5.20 -8.29
N ARG A 53 4.73 -4.61 -9.49
CA ARG A 53 4.98 -3.18 -9.68
C ARG A 53 3.95 -2.30 -8.97
N ARG A 54 2.67 -2.68 -9.00
CA ARG A 54 1.60 -1.94 -8.28
C ARG A 54 1.82 -1.97 -6.77
N LYS A 55 2.23 -3.11 -6.22
CA LYS A 55 2.54 -3.25 -4.79
C LYS A 55 3.73 -2.38 -4.39
N ASP A 56 4.79 -2.36 -5.19
CA ASP A 56 5.97 -1.53 -4.94
C ASP A 56 5.64 -0.03 -4.99
N GLN A 57 4.86 0.41 -5.99
CA GLN A 57 4.41 1.80 -6.08
C GLN A 57 3.53 2.20 -4.90
N ALA A 58 2.61 1.33 -4.47
CA ALA A 58 1.79 1.57 -3.30
C ALA A 58 2.64 1.70 -2.02
N ALA A 59 3.64 0.83 -1.85
CA ALA A 59 4.55 0.90 -0.72
C ALA A 59 5.37 2.21 -0.72
N GLN A 60 5.89 2.63 -1.88
CA GLN A 60 6.60 3.91 -2.01
C GLN A 60 5.71 5.11 -1.67
N GLN A 61 4.47 5.13 -2.17
CA GLN A 61 3.54 6.21 -1.85
C GLN A 61 3.20 6.28 -0.35
N GLN A 62 3.06 5.15 0.33
CA GLN A 62 2.84 5.12 1.78
C GLN A 62 4.04 5.72 2.53
N ARG A 63 5.27 5.33 2.15
CA ARG A 63 6.51 5.88 2.75
C ARG A 63 6.65 7.38 2.58
N VAL A 64 6.08 7.96 1.52
CA VAL A 64 6.10 9.41 1.27
C VAL A 64 4.96 10.14 1.99
N LYS A 65 3.79 9.50 2.15
CA LYS A 65 2.62 10.11 2.81
C LYS A 65 2.76 10.16 4.34
N GLU A 66 3.32 9.11 4.94
CA GLU A 66 3.51 9.01 6.39
C GLU A 66 4.30 10.19 7.00
N PRO A 67 5.47 10.61 6.47
CA PRO A 67 6.21 11.74 7.03
C PRO A 67 5.50 13.08 6.81
N ARG A 68 4.75 13.25 5.72
CA ARG A 68 3.97 14.49 5.48
C ARG A 68 2.84 14.64 6.49
N GLN A 69 2.09 13.57 6.73
CA GLN A 69 1.04 13.56 7.74
C GLN A 69 1.60 13.79 9.15
N ALA A 70 2.76 13.20 9.47
CA ALA A 70 3.44 13.44 10.73
C ALA A 70 3.89 14.90 10.91
N GLN A 71 4.34 15.57 9.85
CA GLN A 71 4.68 16.99 9.88
C GLN A 71 3.44 17.86 10.08
N GLU A 72 2.37 17.63 9.33
CA GLU A 72 1.10 18.36 9.48
C GLU A 72 0.50 18.19 10.88
N TRP A 73 0.61 17.00 11.48
CA TRP A 73 0.16 16.77 12.85
C TRP A 73 1.02 17.49 13.87
N LYS A 74 2.34 17.52 13.67
CA LYS A 74 3.25 18.29 14.52
C LYS A 74 2.98 19.78 14.44
N GLU A 75 2.76 20.31 13.24
CA GLU A 75 2.45 21.73 13.02
C GLU A 75 1.11 22.13 13.63
N LYS A 76 0.05 21.32 13.43
CA LYS A 76 -1.25 21.55 14.07
C LYS A 76 -1.17 21.46 15.59
N LYS A 77 -0.36 20.56 16.14
CA LYS A 77 -0.12 20.48 17.58
C LYS A 77 0.61 21.74 18.08
N TRP A 78 1.66 22.16 17.39
CA TRP A 78 2.41 23.36 17.73
C TRP A 78 1.52 24.61 17.69
N GLN A 79 0.71 24.78 16.64
CA GLN A 79 -0.26 25.88 16.54
C GLN A 79 -1.26 25.88 17.71
N LYS A 80 -1.78 24.72 18.12
CA LYS A 80 -2.71 24.63 19.25
C LYS A 80 -2.03 24.92 20.59
N ASP A 81 -0.81 24.44 20.78
CA ASP A 81 -0.06 24.62 22.02
C ASP A 81 0.37 26.09 22.17
N HIS A 82 0.77 26.78 21.09
CA HIS A 82 1.21 28.18 21.10
C HIS A 82 0.08 29.19 20.84
N ALA A 83 -1.16 28.73 20.59
CA ALA A 83 -2.30 29.61 20.33
C ALA A 83 -2.65 30.56 21.50
N TYR A 84 -2.18 30.26 22.70
CA TYR A 84 -2.44 31.05 23.91
C TYR A 84 -1.18 31.69 24.50
N ASP A 85 0.00 31.46 23.93
CA ASP A 85 1.25 32.01 24.46
C ASP A 85 1.27 33.54 24.38
N ASP A 86 0.77 34.13 23.28
CA ASP A 86 0.69 35.58 23.12
C ASP A 86 -0.43 36.24 23.95
N ILE A 87 -1.41 35.47 24.46
CA ILE A 87 -2.56 36.00 25.22
C ILE A 87 -2.21 36.18 26.70
N PHE A 88 -1.29 35.36 27.24
CA PHE A 88 -0.89 35.40 28.65
C PHE A 88 0.40 36.20 28.91
N THR A 89 0.81 37.06 27.99
CA THR A 89 1.93 37.97 28.21
C THR A 89 1.56 39.05 29.23
N GLU A 90 2.50 39.43 30.10
CA GLU A 90 2.29 40.44 31.15
C GLU A 90 1.82 41.78 30.55
N GLU A 91 2.28 42.11 29.34
CA GLU A 91 1.87 43.31 28.59
C GLU A 91 0.40 43.26 28.14
N ASN A 92 -0.10 42.12 27.64
CA ASN A 92 -1.50 41.98 27.24
C ASN A 92 -2.45 41.86 28.45
N MET A 93 -1.99 41.28 29.56
CA MET A 93 -2.74 41.27 30.82
C MET A 93 -2.80 42.66 31.46
N ALA A 94 -1.73 43.46 31.38
CA ALA A 94 -1.72 44.84 31.85
C ALA A 94 -2.62 45.75 31.00
N SER A 95 -2.64 45.57 29.68
CA SER A 95 -3.49 46.39 28.78
C SER A 95 -4.99 46.11 28.88
N THR A 96 -5.38 44.91 29.34
CA THR A 96 -6.79 44.55 29.63
C THR A 96 -7.19 44.76 31.09
N SER A 97 -6.24 45.09 31.97
CA SER A 97 -6.49 45.37 33.38
C SER A 97 -6.84 46.83 33.61
N ASN A 98 -8.00 47.10 34.22
CA ASN A 98 -8.39 48.45 34.64
C ASN A 98 -7.68 48.94 35.92
N GLN A 99 -6.69 48.19 36.44
CA GLN A 99 -6.00 48.52 37.70
C GLN A 99 -4.96 49.63 37.55
N ASP A 100 -4.31 49.73 36.38
CA ASP A 100 -3.23 50.69 36.11
C ASP A 100 -3.64 51.77 35.10
N ARG A 101 -4.95 52.03 34.96
CA ARG A 101 -5.49 53.00 34.00
C ARG A 101 -5.40 54.42 34.57
N ASP A 102 -4.86 55.35 33.78
CA ASP A 102 -4.79 56.77 34.15
C ASP A 102 -6.17 57.38 34.42
N ALA A 103 -6.22 58.41 35.27
CA ALA A 103 -7.47 59.02 35.77
C ALA A 103 -8.36 59.68 34.69
N ASP A 104 -7.90 59.73 33.44
CA ASP A 104 -8.55 60.37 32.28
C ASP A 104 -9.45 59.38 31.49
N TRP A 105 -10.00 58.36 32.14
CA TRP A 105 -10.84 57.33 31.51
C TRP A 105 -12.20 57.85 30.97
N GLU A 106 -12.56 59.11 31.27
CA GLU A 106 -13.77 59.76 30.75
C GLU A 106 -13.59 60.35 29.33
N ASP A 107 -12.36 60.61 28.86
CA ASP A 107 -12.10 61.20 27.53
C ASP A 107 -12.26 60.20 26.37
N ASP A 108 -12.16 58.89 26.62
CA ASP A 108 -12.33 57.83 25.62
C ASP A 108 -13.82 57.53 25.26
N PHE A 109 -14.78 58.15 25.96
CA PHE A 109 -16.23 57.91 25.79
C PHE A 109 -17.01 59.08 25.15
N MET A 110 -16.34 60.19 24.83
CA MET A 110 -16.89 61.32 24.05
C MET A 110 -16.40 61.33 22.62
#